data_AF-A0A9E5KG22-F1
#
_entry.id   AF-A0A9E5KG22-F1
#
_cell.length_a   1.000
_cell.length_b   1.000
_cell.length_c   1.000
_cell.angle_alpha   90.00
_cell.angle_beta   90.00
_cell.angle_gamma   90.00
#
_symmetry.space_group_name_H-M   'P 1'
#
loop_
_entity.id
_entity.type
_entity.pdbx_description
1 polymer ?
#
loop_
_entity_poly.entity_id
_entity_poly.type
_entity_poly.pdbx_seq_one_letter_code
_entity_poly.pdbx_strand_id
1 'polypeptide(L)'
;SAPLSPELLCPELWSIYQKSVMRYESLLRVGDLSSSLMLREVHRQLESRIRNSLQLPLDSVSNSLRIGSIAGMDFNQIGFTEITKLASDLLSSSEGEVVSKLNEFINNSQQNNADRMPPRILMQLAVLQESAKSPNPNGTRIKFLLEQLDIPGRLLPVESQGLLLFLRDRPQGQMDNSVLSLWIKSRLKAEIAACGLSESGVVTQSPERGAVFYFKEIQAADAVRQLAQDRLLSTDVSTRAQALNDLARAEIMYSKASTSAANAAKWFNLHNRLSAAMPYYTKWVAKLGSPLNPTSDDFAEKLAGHAVAAWDNLHAAVDCKIEAVKLLGTDGNFTSALARFAEHTQKAENEFKEIEQARQKQLYSLSESDIFGQDLLIDDVLLIPGGNIDLRMRVIETRAQEKVSFKGTPVSQNSFWANRPALERAGNTERTGKLAIAIIGSKMFDDQTLIADATLETYDQMLERMKSFKLQLDSGFESVVKAGRQIGIRFGRFEKAAEDLVSLVPAAKPQETLSLLVRADHIGRTAGFTNFVAESKLEAGILLRRCWVNNFLVQQASRSWSEHLDNRKPAPLPYYKRAMGFALSDAGKGPAPVGLADGLEQASRNGDLNLQVMTISEVGKRVPRTGPFQ
;
A
#
# COMPACT_ATOMS: atom_id res chain seq x y z
N SER A 1 -13.02 6.39 2.07
CA SER A 1 -11.69 5.77 2.06
C SER A 1 -10.64 6.85 2.24
N ALA A 2 -9.46 6.51 2.74
CA ALA A 2 -8.34 7.44 2.77
C ALA A 2 -7.75 7.58 1.34
N PRO A 3 -7.45 8.79 0.86
CA PRO A 3 -6.85 9.00 -0.46
C PRO A 3 -5.52 8.26 -0.58
N LEU A 4 -5.26 7.62 -1.73
CA LEU A 4 -4.03 6.84 -1.96
C LEU A 4 -2.79 7.64 -1.56
N SER A 5 -1.94 7.01 -0.77
CA SER A 5 -0.80 7.64 -0.12
C SER A 5 0.49 7.40 -0.92
N PRO A 6 1.12 8.45 -1.49
CA PRO A 6 2.37 8.32 -2.24
C PRO A 6 3.51 7.75 -1.41
N GLU A 7 3.62 8.08 -0.12
CA GLU A 7 4.66 7.55 0.77
C GLU A 7 4.60 6.02 0.94
N LEU A 8 3.42 5.42 0.70
CA LEU A 8 3.25 3.98 0.76
C LEU A 8 3.55 3.29 -0.57
N LEU A 9 3.21 3.93 -1.70
CA LEU A 9 3.16 3.30 -3.02
C LEU A 9 4.32 3.67 -3.93
N CYS A 10 4.89 4.87 -3.77
CA CYS A 10 6.00 5.41 -4.56
C CYS A 10 6.91 6.30 -3.67
N PRO A 11 7.51 5.73 -2.62
CA PRO A 11 8.21 6.49 -1.58
C PRO A 11 9.38 7.32 -2.10
N GLU A 12 10.08 6.86 -3.14
CA GLU A 12 11.20 7.57 -3.73
C GLU A 12 10.73 8.86 -4.44
N LEU A 13 9.70 8.75 -5.28
CA LEU A 13 9.08 9.90 -5.93
C LEU A 13 8.51 10.87 -4.90
N TRP A 14 7.86 10.35 -3.87
CA TRP A 14 7.31 11.16 -2.79
C TRP A 14 8.42 11.89 -2.00
N SER A 15 9.53 11.23 -1.71
CA SER A 15 10.68 11.84 -1.04
C SER A 15 11.28 12.97 -1.87
N ILE A 16 11.44 12.77 -3.19
CA ILE A 16 11.92 13.82 -4.11
C ILE A 16 10.93 14.98 -4.13
N TYR A 17 9.63 14.69 -4.21
CA TYR A 17 8.58 15.71 -4.17
C TYR A 17 8.66 16.53 -2.87
N GLN A 18 8.68 15.88 -1.70
CA GLN A 18 8.79 16.55 -0.41
C GLN A 18 10.04 17.43 -0.30
N LYS A 19 11.20 16.92 -0.71
CA LYS A 19 12.45 17.69 -0.76
C LYS A 19 12.33 18.91 -1.67
N SER A 20 11.77 18.72 -2.86
CA SER A 20 11.58 19.82 -3.82
C SER A 20 10.63 20.89 -3.29
N VAL A 21 9.58 20.52 -2.56
CA VAL A 21 8.68 21.47 -1.88
C VAL A 21 9.44 22.27 -0.81
N MET A 22 10.20 21.60 0.06
CA MET A 22 11.02 22.30 1.07
C MET A 22 12.04 23.24 0.43
N ARG A 23 12.65 22.84 -0.70
CA ARG A 23 13.59 23.69 -1.42
C ARG A 23 12.87 24.90 -2.03
N TYR A 24 11.73 24.69 -2.66
CA TYR A 24 10.89 25.76 -3.21
C TYR A 24 10.54 26.80 -2.14
N GLU A 25 10.08 26.35 -0.98
CA GLU A 25 9.80 27.23 0.16
C GLU A 25 11.06 27.98 0.62
N SER A 26 12.21 27.31 0.72
CA SER A 26 13.46 27.98 1.11
C SER A 26 13.90 29.06 0.11
N LEU A 27 13.68 28.83 -1.19
CA LEU A 27 14.02 29.78 -2.27
C LEU A 27 13.12 31.01 -2.22
N LEU A 28 11.82 30.82 -2.01
CA LEU A 28 10.90 31.92 -1.78
C LEU A 28 11.31 32.76 -0.57
N ARG A 29 11.72 32.11 0.54
CA ARG A 29 12.15 32.84 1.75
C ARG A 29 13.41 33.67 1.52
N VAL A 30 14.36 33.21 0.71
CA VAL A 30 15.58 33.99 0.38
C VAL A 30 15.38 34.99 -0.75
N GLY A 31 14.20 35.02 -1.40
CA GLY A 31 13.86 35.95 -2.47
C GLY A 31 14.33 35.52 -3.87
N ASP A 32 14.75 34.27 -4.05
CA ASP A 32 15.15 33.73 -5.37
C ASP A 32 13.93 33.19 -6.13
N LEU A 33 13.16 34.13 -6.68
CA LEU A 33 11.95 33.84 -7.45
C LEU A 33 12.25 33.04 -8.74
N SER A 34 13.43 33.24 -9.32
CA SER A 34 13.83 32.60 -10.57
C SER A 34 13.99 31.09 -10.39
N SER A 35 14.76 30.67 -9.39
CA SER A 35 14.96 29.26 -9.06
C SER A 35 13.68 28.61 -8.51
N SER A 36 12.84 29.37 -7.79
CA SER A 36 11.55 28.84 -7.32
C SER A 36 10.60 28.54 -8.48
N LEU A 37 10.57 29.37 -9.53
CA LEU A 37 9.76 29.11 -10.71
C LEU A 37 10.21 27.87 -11.47
N MET A 38 11.52 27.58 -11.54
CA MET A 38 12.03 26.35 -12.14
C MET A 38 11.56 25.09 -11.38
N LEU A 39 11.53 25.14 -10.04
CA LEU A 39 11.03 24.02 -9.23
C LEU A 39 9.54 23.75 -9.41
N ARG A 40 8.74 24.76 -9.78
CA ARG A 40 7.31 24.57 -10.05
C ARG A 40 7.07 23.61 -11.21
N GLU A 41 7.89 23.66 -12.25
CA GLU A 41 7.78 22.71 -13.36
C GLU A 41 8.22 21.31 -12.95
N VAL A 42 9.28 21.20 -12.14
CA VAL A 42 9.70 19.93 -11.53
C VAL A 42 8.56 19.33 -10.67
N HIS A 43 7.86 20.15 -9.89
CA HIS A 43 6.68 19.72 -9.13
C HIS A 43 5.58 19.16 -10.02
N ARG A 44 5.22 19.88 -11.10
CA ARG A 44 4.18 19.42 -12.04
C ARG A 44 4.54 18.06 -12.65
N GLN A 45 5.80 17.86 -13.02
CA GLN A 45 6.29 16.58 -13.56
C GLN A 45 6.25 15.47 -12.49
N LEU A 46 6.68 15.76 -11.27
CA LEU A 46 6.63 14.82 -10.15
C LEU A 46 5.20 14.45 -9.78
N GLU A 47 4.27 15.41 -9.72
CA GLU A 47 2.84 15.16 -9.49
C GLU A 47 2.24 14.24 -10.54
N SER A 48 2.55 14.49 -11.82
CA SER A 48 2.08 13.62 -12.91
C SER A 48 2.66 12.22 -12.79
N ARG A 49 3.95 12.07 -12.47
CA ARG A 49 4.59 10.76 -12.26
C ARG A 49 4.00 10.04 -11.07
N ILE A 50 3.84 10.71 -9.93
CA ILE A 50 3.23 10.16 -8.73
C ILE A 50 1.81 9.68 -9.07
N ARG A 51 0.98 10.51 -9.71
CA ARG A 51 -0.39 10.13 -10.09
C ARG A 51 -0.40 8.86 -10.95
N ASN A 52 0.47 8.79 -11.96
CA ASN A 52 0.57 7.62 -12.82
C ASN A 52 1.07 6.38 -12.06
N SER A 53 1.99 6.53 -11.11
CA SER A 53 2.52 5.44 -10.28
C SER A 53 1.57 4.99 -9.16
N LEU A 54 0.61 5.83 -8.76
CA LEU A 54 -0.45 5.47 -7.81
C LEU A 54 -1.45 4.48 -8.43
N GLN A 55 -1.49 4.35 -9.75
CA GLN A 55 -2.34 3.41 -10.46
C GLN A 55 -1.54 2.35 -11.20
N LEU A 56 -2.11 1.16 -11.30
CA LEU A 56 -1.56 0.10 -12.14
C LEU A 56 -2.52 -0.15 -13.30
N PRO A 57 -2.05 0.00 -14.56
CA PRO A 57 -2.86 -0.41 -15.69
C PRO A 57 -2.94 -1.95 -15.69
N LEU A 58 -4.12 -2.48 -15.40
CA LEU A 58 -4.42 -3.90 -15.36
C LEU A 58 -5.56 -4.21 -16.33
N ASP A 59 -5.34 -5.13 -17.25
CA ASP A 59 -6.36 -5.62 -18.17
C ASP A 59 -7.42 -6.44 -17.42
N SER A 60 -7.05 -7.00 -16.27
CA SER A 60 -7.89 -7.81 -15.40
C SER A 60 -8.88 -7.03 -14.53
N VAL A 61 -8.86 -5.68 -14.53
CA VAL A 61 -9.78 -4.84 -13.73
C VAL A 61 -11.25 -5.12 -14.01
N SER A 62 -11.61 -5.50 -15.24
CA SER A 62 -13.01 -5.82 -15.58
C SER A 62 -13.46 -7.21 -15.13
N ASN A 63 -12.54 -8.08 -14.68
CA ASN A 63 -12.84 -9.48 -14.40
C ASN A 63 -13.35 -9.71 -12.97
N SER A 64 -13.19 -8.73 -12.07
CA SER A 64 -13.78 -8.79 -10.73
C SER A 64 -14.37 -7.43 -10.36
N LEU A 65 -15.32 -7.47 -9.42
CA LEU A 65 -15.96 -6.25 -8.93
C LEU A 65 -15.03 -5.40 -8.04
N ARG A 66 -13.89 -5.93 -7.60
CA ARG A 66 -13.01 -5.31 -6.59
C ARG A 66 -11.53 -5.20 -6.99
N ILE A 67 -11.04 -5.89 -8.02
CA ILE A 67 -9.63 -5.83 -8.46
C ILE A 67 -9.13 -4.40 -8.69
N GLY A 68 -9.97 -3.49 -9.18
CA GLY A 68 -9.53 -2.10 -9.36
C GLY A 68 -9.07 -1.42 -8.08
N SER A 69 -9.49 -1.88 -6.89
CA SER A 69 -9.02 -1.31 -5.62
C SER A 69 -7.54 -1.63 -5.38
N ILE A 70 -7.11 -2.83 -5.80
CA ILE A 70 -5.70 -3.25 -5.84
C ILE A 70 -4.92 -2.43 -6.88
N ALA A 71 -5.55 -2.15 -8.01
CA ALA A 71 -4.99 -1.32 -9.07
C ALA A 71 -4.84 0.16 -8.67
N GLY A 72 -5.36 0.59 -7.51
CA GLY A 72 -5.36 2.00 -7.10
C GLY A 72 -6.43 2.85 -7.79
N MET A 73 -7.50 2.23 -8.30
CA MET A 73 -8.66 2.97 -8.79
C MET A 73 -9.54 3.42 -7.63
N ASP A 74 -10.07 4.62 -7.73
CA ASP A 74 -10.93 5.17 -6.69
C ASP A 74 -12.34 4.55 -6.72
N PHE A 75 -12.74 3.92 -5.61
CA PHE A 75 -14.11 3.43 -5.35
C PHE A 75 -14.99 4.49 -4.70
N ASN A 76 -14.38 5.54 -4.16
CA ASN A 76 -14.99 6.59 -3.37
C ASN A 76 -15.41 7.76 -4.25
N GLN A 77 -15.91 7.46 -5.46
CA GLN A 77 -16.48 8.46 -6.34
C GLN A 77 -17.54 9.26 -5.58
N ILE A 78 -17.46 10.59 -5.67
CA ILE A 78 -18.66 11.43 -5.67
C ILE A 78 -19.58 10.79 -6.71
N GLY A 79 -20.60 10.04 -6.28
CA GLY A 79 -21.39 9.19 -7.18
C GLY A 79 -21.64 7.76 -6.71
N PHE A 80 -20.83 7.11 -5.86
CA PHE A 80 -21.11 5.68 -5.54
C PHE A 80 -22.38 5.53 -4.70
N THR A 81 -22.65 6.47 -3.80
CA THR A 81 -23.91 6.53 -3.06
C THR A 81 -25.08 6.74 -4.01
N GLU A 82 -24.92 7.59 -5.03
CA GLU A 82 -25.90 7.85 -6.08
C GLU A 82 -26.13 6.62 -6.97
N ILE A 83 -25.07 5.90 -7.34
CA ILE A 83 -25.13 4.62 -8.06
C ILE A 83 -25.86 3.57 -7.22
N THR A 84 -25.61 3.53 -5.90
CA THR A 84 -26.29 2.61 -4.99
C THR A 84 -27.78 2.92 -4.87
N LYS A 85 -28.14 4.21 -4.75
CA LYS A 85 -29.54 4.68 -4.79
C LYS A 85 -30.20 4.29 -6.12
N LEU A 86 -29.55 4.59 -7.25
CA LEU A 86 -30.03 4.23 -8.57
C LEU A 86 -30.21 2.71 -8.72
N ALA A 87 -29.29 1.90 -8.22
CA ALA A 87 -29.43 0.44 -8.23
C ALA A 87 -30.67 -0.01 -7.43
N SER A 88 -30.91 0.57 -6.25
CA SER A 88 -32.09 0.31 -5.43
C SER A 88 -33.39 0.69 -6.17
N ASP A 89 -33.41 1.84 -6.82
CA ASP A 89 -34.53 2.31 -7.64
C ASP A 89 -34.76 1.39 -8.84
N LEU A 90 -33.71 0.95 -9.53
CA LEU A 90 -33.80 0.06 -10.70
C LEU A 90 -34.30 -1.34 -10.31
N LEU A 91 -33.97 -1.82 -9.11
CA LEU A 91 -34.48 -3.10 -8.60
C LEU A 91 -35.98 -3.07 -8.31
N SER A 92 -36.56 -1.90 -8.07
CA SER A 92 -38.00 -1.71 -7.75
C SER A 92 -38.84 -1.10 -8.87
N SER A 93 -38.21 -0.46 -9.87
CA SER A 93 -38.89 0.18 -11.01
C SER A 93 -39.54 -0.82 -11.97
N SER A 94 -40.41 -0.35 -12.87
CA SER A 94 -40.98 -1.15 -13.98
C SER A 94 -39.95 -1.40 -15.10
N GLU A 95 -40.17 -2.39 -15.98
CA GLU A 95 -39.20 -2.70 -17.06
C GLU A 95 -38.94 -1.54 -18.03
N GLY A 96 -39.98 -0.81 -18.44
CA GLY A 96 -39.84 0.34 -19.33
C GLY A 96 -39.01 1.47 -18.73
N GLU A 97 -39.17 1.72 -17.42
CA GLU A 97 -38.40 2.74 -16.70
C GLU A 97 -36.93 2.32 -16.51
N VAL A 98 -36.67 1.03 -16.28
CA VAL A 98 -35.31 0.52 -16.10
C VAL A 98 -34.46 0.77 -17.34
N VAL A 99 -34.96 0.47 -18.54
CA VAL A 99 -34.20 0.66 -19.78
C VAL A 99 -33.87 2.14 -19.98
N SER A 100 -34.84 3.03 -19.76
CA SER A 100 -34.65 4.47 -19.89
C SER A 100 -33.58 5.00 -18.92
N LYS A 101 -33.75 4.74 -17.61
CA LYS A 101 -32.82 5.19 -16.56
C LYS A 101 -31.42 4.60 -16.74
N LEU A 102 -31.32 3.35 -17.17
CA LEU A 102 -30.04 2.69 -17.37
C LEU A 102 -29.30 3.23 -18.60
N ASN A 103 -30.03 3.51 -19.70
CA ASN A 103 -29.45 4.15 -20.88
C ASN A 103 -28.96 5.58 -20.56
N GLU A 104 -29.73 6.34 -19.78
CA GLU A 104 -29.31 7.65 -19.28
C GLU A 104 -28.01 7.54 -18.47
N PHE A 105 -27.96 6.61 -17.50
CA PHE A 105 -26.74 6.34 -16.73
C PHE A 105 -25.56 5.97 -17.62
N ILE A 106 -25.75 5.06 -18.58
CA ILE A 106 -24.70 4.60 -19.50
C ILE A 106 -24.18 5.75 -20.36
N ASN A 107 -25.07 6.60 -20.89
CA ASN A 107 -24.69 7.73 -21.75
C ASN A 107 -23.95 8.82 -20.97
N ASN A 108 -24.41 9.12 -19.75
CA ASN A 108 -23.78 10.10 -18.87
C ASN A 108 -22.44 9.62 -18.30
N SER A 109 -22.22 8.30 -18.25
CA SER A 109 -21.02 7.68 -17.71
C SER A 109 -19.91 7.39 -18.72
N GLN A 110 -20.07 7.79 -20.01
CA GLN A 110 -19.07 7.57 -21.05
C GLN A 110 -17.81 8.45 -20.94
N GLN A 111 -17.75 9.38 -19.97
CA GLN A 111 -16.53 10.10 -19.66
C GLN A 111 -15.51 9.15 -19.01
N ASN A 112 -14.70 8.50 -19.84
CA ASN A 112 -13.60 7.64 -19.39
C ASN A 112 -12.59 8.47 -18.60
N ASN A 113 -12.64 8.36 -17.27
CA ASN A 113 -11.55 8.77 -16.42
C ASN A 113 -10.73 7.51 -16.11
N ALA A 114 -9.48 7.48 -16.58
CA ALA A 114 -8.57 6.34 -16.37
C ALA A 114 -8.35 6.04 -14.87
N ASP A 115 -8.52 7.05 -14.01
CA ASP A 115 -8.32 6.98 -12.57
C ASP A 115 -9.46 6.27 -11.81
N ARG A 116 -10.54 5.93 -12.50
CA ARG A 116 -11.81 5.54 -11.90
C ARG A 116 -12.24 4.15 -12.32
N MET A 117 -12.88 3.45 -11.39
CA MET A 117 -13.58 2.21 -11.73
C MET A 117 -14.63 2.46 -12.82
N PRO A 118 -14.73 1.59 -13.84
CA PRO A 118 -15.72 1.73 -14.88
C PRO A 118 -17.14 1.79 -14.27
N PRO A 119 -17.95 2.80 -14.58
CA PRO A 119 -19.27 3.00 -13.95
C PRO A 119 -20.21 1.79 -14.08
N ARG A 120 -20.13 1.06 -15.19
CA ARG A 120 -20.87 -0.20 -15.38
C ARG A 120 -20.49 -1.28 -14.36
N ILE A 121 -19.21 -1.40 -13.99
CA ILE A 121 -18.74 -2.35 -12.96
C ILE A 121 -19.24 -1.91 -11.58
N LEU A 122 -19.19 -0.60 -11.28
CA LEU A 122 -19.76 -0.07 -10.03
C LEU A 122 -21.26 -0.30 -9.93
N MET A 123 -22.00 -0.13 -11.04
CA MET A 123 -23.43 -0.41 -11.08
C MET A 123 -23.73 -1.90 -10.87
N GLN A 124 -22.94 -2.81 -11.48
CA GLN A 124 -23.08 -4.25 -11.22
C GLN A 124 -22.83 -4.57 -9.73
N LEU A 125 -21.79 -4.02 -9.13
CA LEU A 125 -21.51 -4.17 -7.70
C LEU A 125 -22.69 -3.65 -6.85
N ALA A 126 -23.22 -2.46 -7.15
CA ALA A 126 -24.33 -1.87 -6.43
C ALA A 126 -25.62 -2.71 -6.54
N VAL A 127 -25.95 -3.21 -7.74
CA VAL A 127 -27.08 -4.12 -7.95
C VAL A 127 -26.95 -5.37 -7.06
N LEU A 128 -25.77 -5.98 -7.00
CA LEU A 128 -25.54 -7.15 -6.14
C LEU A 128 -25.62 -6.80 -4.64
N GLN A 129 -25.05 -5.67 -4.23
CA GLN A 129 -25.09 -5.23 -2.82
C GLN A 129 -26.51 -4.93 -2.33
N GLU A 130 -27.32 -4.23 -3.14
CA GLU A 130 -28.72 -3.96 -2.80
C GLU A 130 -29.56 -5.25 -2.82
N SER A 131 -29.30 -6.14 -3.79
CA SER A 131 -29.97 -7.44 -3.85
C SER A 131 -29.66 -8.32 -2.64
N ALA A 132 -28.43 -8.27 -2.14
CA ALA A 132 -28.03 -8.96 -0.92
C ALA A 132 -28.72 -8.41 0.34
N LYS A 133 -29.16 -7.14 0.36
CA LYS A 133 -29.91 -6.59 1.51
C LYS A 133 -31.35 -7.08 1.54
N SER A 134 -31.94 -7.37 0.39
CA SER A 134 -33.30 -7.88 0.30
C SER A 134 -33.38 -9.30 0.87
N PRO A 135 -34.40 -9.62 1.71
CA PRO A 135 -34.65 -10.99 2.13
C PRO A 135 -35.16 -11.86 0.98
N ASN A 136 -35.80 -11.27 -0.04
CA ASN A 136 -36.37 -11.97 -1.20
C ASN A 136 -36.04 -11.23 -2.50
N PRO A 137 -34.77 -11.22 -2.94
CA PRO A 137 -34.38 -10.55 -4.17
C PRO A 137 -35.09 -11.13 -5.41
N ASN A 138 -35.51 -10.24 -6.32
CA ASN A 138 -36.12 -10.63 -7.59
C ASN A 138 -35.04 -11.06 -8.60
N GLY A 139 -34.81 -12.38 -8.70
CA GLY A 139 -33.81 -12.95 -9.59
C GLY A 139 -33.98 -12.58 -11.07
N THR A 140 -35.22 -12.45 -11.56
CA THR A 140 -35.51 -12.06 -12.95
C THR A 140 -35.07 -10.63 -13.21
N ARG A 141 -35.37 -9.70 -12.29
CA ARG A 141 -34.94 -8.30 -12.37
C ARG A 141 -33.42 -8.18 -12.31
N ILE A 142 -32.77 -8.91 -11.40
CA ILE A 142 -31.30 -8.89 -11.28
C ILE A 142 -30.65 -9.39 -12.57
N LYS A 143 -31.12 -10.52 -13.11
CA LYS A 143 -30.65 -11.06 -14.38
C LYS A 143 -30.77 -10.02 -15.48
N PHE A 144 -31.95 -9.41 -15.65
CA PHE A 144 -32.17 -8.38 -16.65
C PHE A 144 -31.18 -7.22 -16.53
N LEU A 145 -30.99 -6.67 -15.32
CA LEU A 145 -30.06 -5.56 -15.08
C LEU A 145 -28.60 -5.93 -15.42
N LEU A 146 -28.13 -7.10 -15.00
CA LEU A 146 -26.77 -7.56 -15.29
C LEU A 146 -26.56 -7.79 -16.80
N GLU A 147 -27.58 -8.27 -17.51
CA GLU A 147 -27.54 -8.47 -18.96
C GLU A 147 -27.48 -7.14 -19.73
N GLN A 148 -28.17 -6.11 -19.26
CA GLN A 148 -28.09 -4.77 -19.86
C GLN A 148 -26.76 -4.04 -19.56
N LEU A 149 -26.11 -4.40 -18.45
CA LEU A 149 -24.81 -3.86 -18.05
C LEU A 149 -23.62 -4.55 -18.74
N ASP A 150 -23.87 -5.66 -19.43
CA ASP A 150 -22.87 -6.40 -20.20
C ASP A 150 -22.27 -5.49 -21.30
N ILE A 151 -20.96 -5.64 -21.54
CA ILE A 151 -20.24 -4.87 -22.56
C ILE A 151 -19.76 -5.87 -23.62
N PRO A 152 -20.25 -5.79 -24.86
CA PRO A 152 -19.81 -6.67 -25.93
C PRO A 152 -18.28 -6.68 -26.06
N GLY A 153 -17.70 -7.88 -26.11
CA GLY A 153 -16.25 -8.07 -26.25
C GLY A 153 -15.45 -8.00 -24.94
N ARG A 154 -16.06 -7.59 -23.82
CA ARG A 154 -15.42 -7.65 -22.49
C ARG A 154 -15.91 -8.85 -21.70
N LEU A 155 -15.11 -9.27 -20.73
CA LEU A 155 -15.54 -10.28 -19.77
C LEU A 155 -16.46 -9.63 -18.73
N LEU A 156 -17.57 -10.29 -18.41
CA LEU A 156 -18.32 -9.97 -17.20
C LEU A 156 -17.47 -10.29 -15.97
N PRO A 157 -17.58 -9.48 -14.88
CA PRO A 157 -17.04 -9.86 -13.59
C PRO A 157 -17.44 -11.27 -13.20
N VAL A 158 -16.50 -12.05 -12.68
CA VAL A 158 -16.68 -13.47 -12.36
C VAL A 158 -17.84 -13.69 -11.38
N GLU A 159 -18.10 -12.74 -10.49
CA GLU A 159 -19.22 -12.73 -9.54
C GLU A 159 -20.56 -12.56 -10.25
N SER A 160 -20.66 -11.57 -11.15
CA SER A 160 -21.84 -11.33 -11.98
C SER A 160 -22.11 -12.53 -12.90
N GLN A 161 -21.07 -13.06 -13.53
CA GLN A 161 -21.13 -14.23 -14.39
C GLN A 161 -21.60 -15.47 -13.61
N GLY A 162 -21.05 -15.71 -12.42
CA GLY A 162 -21.46 -16.82 -11.55
C GLY A 162 -22.94 -16.72 -11.15
N LEU A 163 -23.44 -15.52 -10.85
CA LEU A 163 -24.85 -15.33 -10.51
C LEU A 163 -25.77 -15.64 -11.70
N LEU A 164 -25.40 -15.20 -12.90
CA LEU A 164 -26.18 -15.48 -14.10
C LEU A 164 -26.26 -16.98 -14.41
N LEU A 165 -25.19 -17.73 -14.14
CA LEU A 165 -25.18 -19.19 -14.25
C LEU A 165 -26.08 -19.83 -13.19
N PHE A 166 -25.98 -19.41 -11.92
CA PHE A 166 -26.85 -19.89 -10.86
C PHE A 166 -28.34 -19.64 -11.19
N LEU A 167 -28.69 -18.44 -11.68
CA LEU A 167 -30.07 -18.10 -12.04
C LEU A 167 -30.58 -18.90 -13.26
N ARG A 168 -29.69 -19.34 -14.15
CA ARG A 168 -30.02 -20.23 -15.29
C ARG A 168 -30.29 -21.65 -14.81
N ASP A 169 -29.45 -22.16 -13.91
CA ASP A 169 -29.38 -23.60 -13.59
C ASP A 169 -30.18 -23.99 -12.34
N ARG A 170 -30.64 -23.01 -11.54
CA ARG A 170 -31.41 -23.31 -10.31
C ARG A 170 -32.74 -24.02 -10.61
N PRO A 171 -33.18 -24.97 -9.75
CA PRO A 171 -34.46 -25.66 -9.92
C PRO A 171 -35.63 -24.67 -9.83
N GLN A 172 -36.45 -24.61 -10.89
CA GLN A 172 -37.57 -23.67 -10.98
C GLN A 172 -38.70 -24.04 -10.00
N GLY A 173 -39.30 -23.02 -9.37
CA GLY A 173 -40.49 -23.17 -8.51
C GLY A 173 -40.27 -23.83 -7.14
N GLN A 174 -39.06 -24.30 -6.82
CA GLN A 174 -38.77 -25.08 -5.58
C GLN A 174 -37.84 -24.39 -4.58
N MET A 175 -37.26 -23.24 -4.94
CA MET A 175 -36.26 -22.56 -4.13
C MET A 175 -36.78 -21.21 -3.64
N ASP A 176 -36.75 -21.02 -2.32
CA ASP A 176 -37.04 -19.74 -1.70
C ASP A 176 -36.04 -18.67 -2.18
N ASN A 177 -36.53 -17.47 -2.47
CA ASN A 177 -35.69 -16.35 -2.90
C ASN A 177 -34.73 -15.89 -1.78
N SER A 178 -34.98 -16.25 -0.52
CA SER A 178 -34.01 -16.06 0.57
C SER A 178 -32.67 -16.75 0.32
N VAL A 179 -32.66 -17.88 -0.40
CA VAL A 179 -31.44 -18.59 -0.82
C VAL A 179 -30.62 -17.73 -1.78
N LEU A 180 -31.29 -16.99 -2.68
CA LEU A 180 -30.62 -16.11 -3.64
C LEU A 180 -29.88 -14.96 -2.90
N SER A 181 -30.48 -14.41 -1.84
CA SER A 181 -29.82 -13.39 -1.00
C SER A 181 -28.54 -13.95 -0.37
N LEU A 182 -28.60 -15.15 0.22
CA LEU A 182 -27.45 -15.82 0.83
C LEU A 182 -26.36 -16.17 -0.20
N TRP A 183 -26.75 -16.63 -1.39
CA TRP A 183 -25.81 -16.90 -2.48
C TRP A 183 -25.03 -15.63 -2.84
N ILE A 184 -25.73 -14.51 -3.05
CA ILE A 184 -25.10 -13.23 -3.42
C ILE A 184 -24.19 -12.73 -2.29
N LYS A 185 -24.66 -12.75 -1.02
CA LYS A 185 -23.86 -12.38 0.16
C LYS A 185 -22.57 -13.16 0.23
N SER A 186 -22.63 -14.49 0.12
CA SER A 186 -21.46 -15.36 0.20
C SER A 186 -20.43 -15.04 -0.89
N ARG A 187 -20.89 -14.70 -2.10
CA ARG A 187 -20.03 -14.34 -3.23
C ARG A 187 -19.35 -12.99 -3.04
N LEU A 188 -20.10 -11.98 -2.60
CA LEU A 188 -19.56 -10.66 -2.28
C LEU A 188 -18.56 -10.74 -1.12
N LYS A 189 -18.84 -11.57 -0.10
CA LYS A 189 -17.94 -11.80 1.04
C LYS A 189 -16.63 -12.45 0.60
N ALA A 190 -16.72 -13.46 -0.25
CA ALA A 190 -15.54 -14.12 -0.82
C ALA A 190 -14.65 -13.13 -1.56
N GLU A 191 -15.25 -12.23 -2.34
CA GLU A 191 -14.48 -11.24 -3.10
C GLU A 191 -13.83 -10.17 -2.21
N ILE A 192 -14.55 -9.68 -1.19
CA ILE A 192 -14.01 -8.76 -0.18
C ILE A 192 -12.80 -9.41 0.50
N ALA A 193 -12.93 -10.67 0.95
CA ALA A 193 -11.86 -11.40 1.61
C ALA A 193 -10.67 -11.64 0.69
N ALA A 194 -10.91 -12.03 -0.56
CA ALA A 194 -9.87 -12.27 -1.54
C ALA A 194 -9.06 -11.02 -1.88
N CYS A 195 -9.70 -9.85 -1.88
CA CYS A 195 -9.02 -8.56 -2.04
C CYS A 195 -8.39 -8.04 -0.73
N GLY A 196 -8.43 -8.79 0.38
CA GLY A 196 -7.87 -8.36 1.67
C GLY A 196 -8.58 -7.17 2.30
N LEU A 197 -9.84 -6.91 1.92
CA LEU A 197 -10.63 -5.78 2.39
C LEU A 197 -11.35 -6.14 3.70
N SER A 198 -11.54 -5.15 4.58
CA SER A 198 -12.33 -5.35 5.80
C SER A 198 -13.82 -5.42 5.50
N GLU A 199 -14.57 -6.12 6.36
CA GLU A 199 -16.03 -6.25 6.21
C GLU A 199 -16.78 -4.92 6.29
N SER A 200 -16.22 -3.96 7.03
CA SER A 200 -16.75 -2.59 7.12
C SER A 200 -16.72 -1.87 5.77
N GLY A 201 -16.12 -2.46 4.72
CA GLY A 201 -15.95 -1.83 3.42
C GLY A 201 -14.93 -0.69 3.45
N VAL A 202 -14.24 -0.48 4.58
CA VAL A 202 -13.16 0.48 4.70
C VAL A 202 -11.99 -0.06 3.89
N VAL A 203 -11.71 0.60 2.78
CA VAL A 203 -10.58 0.24 1.92
C VAL A 203 -9.28 0.53 2.67
N THR A 204 -8.65 -0.51 3.19
CA THR A 204 -7.25 -0.48 3.59
C THR A 204 -6.43 -0.25 2.34
N GLN A 205 -5.49 0.70 2.37
CA GLN A 205 -4.61 0.93 1.23
C GLN A 205 -3.70 -0.29 1.00
N SER A 206 -3.31 -0.54 -0.24
CA SER A 206 -2.44 -1.69 -0.58
C SER A 206 -2.88 -3.03 0.05
N PRO A 207 -4.16 -3.42 -0.01
CA PRO A 207 -4.65 -4.58 0.73
C PRO A 207 -4.08 -5.90 0.19
N GLU A 208 -3.50 -5.90 -1.03
CA GLU A 208 -2.72 -7.02 -1.57
C GLU A 208 -1.58 -7.46 -0.65
N ARG A 209 -0.98 -6.54 0.13
CA ARG A 209 0.11 -6.85 1.07
C ARG A 209 -0.31 -7.78 2.19
N GLY A 210 -1.61 -7.80 2.52
CA GLY A 210 -2.19 -8.72 3.49
C GLY A 210 -2.82 -9.94 2.83
N ALA A 211 -3.55 -9.74 1.73
CA ALA A 211 -4.32 -10.78 1.05
C ALA A 211 -3.45 -12.00 0.66
N VAL A 212 -2.25 -11.74 0.15
CA VAL A 212 -1.30 -12.77 -0.29
C VAL A 212 -0.89 -13.76 0.80
N PHE A 213 -0.82 -13.34 2.06
CA PHE A 213 -0.47 -14.21 3.17
C PHE A 213 -1.60 -15.18 3.51
N TYR A 214 -2.85 -14.71 3.49
CA TYR A 214 -4.02 -15.49 3.93
C TYR A 214 -4.74 -16.18 2.78
N PHE A 215 -4.07 -16.34 1.64
CA PHE A 215 -4.65 -16.92 0.45
C PHE A 215 -5.07 -18.39 0.63
N LYS A 216 -4.30 -19.18 1.40
CA LYS A 216 -4.65 -20.60 1.66
C LYS A 216 -5.94 -20.71 2.47
N GLU A 217 -6.13 -19.84 3.45
CA GLU A 217 -7.36 -19.76 4.24
C GLU A 217 -8.54 -19.31 3.39
N ILE A 218 -8.33 -18.36 2.48
CA ILE A 218 -9.33 -17.92 1.50
C ILE A 218 -9.68 -19.06 0.54
N GLN A 219 -8.71 -19.82 0.03
CA GLN A 219 -8.95 -20.99 -0.81
C GLN A 219 -9.72 -22.09 -0.07
N ALA A 220 -9.42 -22.34 1.20
CA ALA A 220 -10.18 -23.29 2.02
C ALA A 220 -11.64 -22.83 2.20
N ALA A 221 -11.87 -21.54 2.42
CA ALA A 221 -13.21 -20.97 2.48
C ALA A 221 -13.92 -21.04 1.10
N ASP A 222 -13.20 -20.77 0.01
CA ASP A 222 -13.70 -20.93 -1.36
C ASP A 222 -14.12 -22.37 -1.64
N ALA A 223 -13.36 -23.38 -1.22
CA ALA A 223 -13.74 -24.78 -1.41
C ALA A 223 -15.07 -25.13 -0.73
N VAL A 224 -15.28 -24.66 0.51
CA VAL A 224 -16.54 -24.85 1.24
C VAL A 224 -17.69 -24.09 0.55
N ARG A 225 -17.47 -22.81 0.21
CA ARG A 225 -18.46 -21.97 -0.46
C ARG A 225 -18.86 -22.54 -1.81
N GLN A 226 -17.91 -22.95 -2.65
CA GLN A 226 -18.15 -23.49 -3.99
C GLN A 226 -19.01 -24.76 -3.90
N LEU A 227 -18.62 -25.70 -3.03
CA LEU A 227 -19.40 -26.92 -2.82
C LEU A 227 -20.82 -26.61 -2.33
N ALA A 228 -20.97 -25.65 -1.42
CA ALA A 228 -22.28 -25.22 -0.94
C ALA A 228 -23.12 -24.62 -2.07
N GLN A 229 -22.55 -23.74 -2.89
CA GLN A 229 -23.24 -23.13 -4.02
C GLN A 229 -23.64 -24.17 -5.07
N ASP A 230 -22.82 -25.19 -5.32
CA ASP A 230 -23.17 -26.30 -6.20
C ASP A 230 -24.30 -27.14 -5.61
N ARG A 231 -24.26 -27.41 -4.30
CA ARG A 231 -25.34 -28.10 -3.55
C ARG A 231 -26.66 -27.35 -3.57
N LEU A 232 -26.66 -26.03 -3.68
CA LEU A 232 -27.90 -25.27 -3.86
C LEU A 232 -28.61 -25.61 -5.17
N LEU A 233 -27.90 -26.08 -6.20
CA LEU A 233 -28.50 -26.49 -7.46
C LEU A 233 -29.13 -27.90 -7.41
N SER A 234 -28.95 -28.63 -6.30
CA SER A 234 -29.58 -29.92 -6.05
C SER A 234 -31.10 -29.81 -6.01
N THR A 235 -31.81 -30.83 -6.53
CA THR A 235 -33.26 -30.97 -6.39
C THR A 235 -33.67 -31.48 -5.01
N ASP A 236 -32.75 -32.10 -4.25
CA ASP A 236 -32.98 -32.59 -2.90
C ASP A 236 -32.95 -31.46 -1.83
N VAL A 237 -34.03 -31.38 -1.06
CA VAL A 237 -34.20 -30.39 0.03
C VAL A 237 -33.15 -30.56 1.12
N SER A 238 -32.76 -31.80 1.46
CA SER A 238 -31.81 -32.06 2.55
C SER A 238 -30.40 -31.58 2.18
N THR A 239 -29.99 -31.80 0.93
CA THR A 239 -28.74 -31.29 0.35
C THR A 239 -28.73 -29.77 0.33
N ARG A 240 -29.85 -29.12 -0.02
CA ARG A 240 -29.96 -27.66 0.03
C ARG A 240 -29.86 -27.12 1.46
N ALA A 241 -30.46 -27.78 2.44
CA ALA A 241 -30.32 -27.38 3.85
C ALA A 241 -28.87 -27.47 4.35
N GLN A 242 -28.13 -28.51 3.96
CA GLN A 242 -26.70 -28.62 4.25
C GLN A 242 -25.89 -27.49 3.61
N ALA A 243 -26.21 -27.10 2.37
CA ALA A 243 -25.56 -25.99 1.69
C ALA A 243 -25.69 -24.67 2.47
N LEU A 244 -26.84 -24.39 3.08
CA LEU A 244 -27.04 -23.18 3.89
C LEU A 244 -26.10 -23.17 5.11
N ASN A 245 -25.93 -24.31 5.78
CA ASN A 245 -24.98 -24.44 6.89
C ASN A 245 -23.53 -24.25 6.42
N ASP A 246 -23.18 -24.79 5.26
CA ASP A 246 -21.84 -24.62 4.68
C ASP A 246 -21.56 -23.18 4.24
N LEU A 247 -22.55 -22.46 3.71
CA LEU A 247 -22.41 -21.03 3.38
C LEU A 247 -22.16 -20.19 4.63
N ALA A 248 -22.88 -20.46 5.73
CA ALA A 248 -22.63 -19.80 7.01
C ALA A 248 -21.22 -20.11 7.56
N ARG A 249 -20.77 -21.35 7.42
CA ARG A 249 -19.40 -21.75 7.79
C ARG A 249 -18.35 -21.02 6.93
N ALA A 250 -18.55 -20.96 5.61
CA ALA A 250 -17.65 -20.25 4.71
C ALA A 250 -17.59 -18.76 5.04
N GLU A 251 -18.71 -18.13 5.40
CA GLU A 251 -18.75 -16.74 5.84
C GLU A 251 -17.84 -16.50 7.06
N ILE A 252 -17.94 -17.34 8.09
CA ILE A 252 -17.06 -17.25 9.29
C ILE A 252 -15.58 -17.38 8.89
N MET A 253 -15.26 -18.28 7.96
CA MET A 253 -13.89 -18.45 7.47
C MET A 253 -13.39 -17.21 6.74
N TYR A 254 -14.20 -16.63 5.84
CA TYR A 254 -13.87 -15.38 5.15
C TYR A 254 -13.73 -14.20 6.12
N SER A 255 -14.59 -14.10 7.14
CA SER A 255 -14.50 -13.08 8.19
C SER A 255 -13.17 -13.11 8.91
N LYS A 256 -12.73 -14.31 9.29
CA LYS A 256 -11.43 -14.53 9.94
C LYS A 256 -10.27 -14.16 9.00
N ALA A 257 -10.26 -14.70 7.79
CA ALA A 257 -9.19 -14.47 6.83
C ALA A 257 -9.07 -13.00 6.41
N SER A 258 -10.20 -12.35 6.11
CA SER A 258 -10.25 -10.92 5.75
C SER A 258 -9.78 -10.01 6.88
N THR A 259 -10.17 -10.30 8.13
CA THR A 259 -9.70 -9.54 9.30
C THR A 259 -8.19 -9.68 9.48
N SER A 260 -7.65 -10.90 9.36
CA SER A 260 -6.22 -11.14 9.46
C SER A 260 -5.44 -10.47 8.31
N ALA A 261 -5.94 -10.55 7.08
CA ALA A 261 -5.35 -9.88 5.92
C ALA A 261 -5.37 -8.35 6.06
N ALA A 262 -6.50 -7.76 6.43
CA ALA A 262 -6.63 -6.32 6.64
C ALA A 262 -5.70 -5.82 7.77
N ASN A 263 -5.56 -6.60 8.85
CA ASN A 263 -4.63 -6.29 9.94
C ASN A 263 -3.17 -6.35 9.47
N ALA A 264 -2.77 -7.37 8.71
CA ALA A 264 -1.44 -7.43 8.13
C ALA A 264 -1.19 -6.19 7.24
N ALA A 265 -2.06 -5.90 6.27
CA ALA A 265 -1.95 -4.74 5.40
C ALA A 265 -1.83 -3.43 6.19
N LYS A 266 -2.61 -3.25 7.26
CA LYS A 266 -2.52 -2.10 8.17
C LYS A 266 -1.10 -1.93 8.74
N TRP A 267 -0.49 -2.99 9.26
CA TRP A 267 0.87 -2.93 9.82
C TRP A 267 1.93 -2.65 8.75
N PHE A 268 1.82 -3.26 7.58
CA PHE A 268 2.70 -2.95 6.44
C PHE A 268 2.63 -1.47 6.06
N ASN A 269 1.42 -0.90 6.01
CA ASN A 269 1.22 0.51 5.70
C ASN A 269 1.76 1.42 6.81
N LEU A 270 1.49 1.10 8.07
CA LEU A 270 2.00 1.88 9.20
C LEU A 270 3.53 1.90 9.21
N HIS A 271 4.17 0.74 9.06
CA HIS A 271 5.62 0.63 8.95
C HIS A 271 6.16 1.53 7.83
N ASN A 272 5.62 1.39 6.60
CA ASN A 272 6.10 2.15 5.46
C ASN A 272 5.91 3.67 5.65
N ARG A 273 4.81 4.11 6.28
CA ARG A 273 4.59 5.52 6.64
C ARG A 273 5.63 6.02 7.63
N LEU A 274 5.88 5.26 8.70
CA LEU A 274 6.89 5.60 9.70
C LEU A 274 8.29 5.67 9.08
N SER A 275 8.70 4.66 8.30
CA SER A 275 10.00 4.65 7.61
C SER A 275 10.17 5.81 6.62
N ALA A 276 9.08 6.31 6.01
CA ALA A 276 9.13 7.48 5.13
C ALA A 276 9.22 8.80 5.92
N ALA A 277 8.57 8.89 7.08
CA ALA A 277 8.52 10.12 7.88
C ALA A 277 9.74 10.31 8.80
N MET A 278 10.20 9.22 9.42
CA MET A 278 11.27 9.21 10.42
C MET A 278 12.52 9.98 9.98
N PRO A 279 13.00 9.89 8.73
CA PRO A 279 14.16 10.65 8.30
C PRO A 279 14.09 12.16 8.59
N TYR A 280 12.95 12.78 8.31
CA TYR A 280 12.75 14.21 8.54
C TYR A 280 12.67 14.56 10.02
N TYR A 281 11.97 13.72 10.81
CA TYR A 281 11.85 13.92 12.25
C TYR A 281 13.18 13.73 12.97
N THR A 282 13.97 12.73 12.58
CA THR A 282 15.32 12.53 13.13
C THR A 282 16.24 13.70 12.80
N LYS A 283 16.16 14.26 11.59
CA LYS A 283 16.92 15.46 11.23
C LYS A 283 16.52 16.68 12.07
N TRP A 284 15.23 16.84 12.38
CA TRP A 284 14.75 17.89 13.27
C TRP A 284 15.27 17.69 14.70
N VAL A 285 15.14 16.47 15.27
CA VAL A 285 15.64 16.14 16.62
C VAL A 285 17.15 16.37 16.73
N ALA A 286 17.93 16.03 15.71
CA ALA A 286 19.37 16.25 15.68
C ALA A 286 19.75 17.74 15.78
N LYS A 287 18.85 18.66 15.47
CA LYS A 287 19.09 20.11 15.56
C LYS A 287 18.60 20.77 16.85
N LEU A 288 17.76 20.09 17.63
CA LEU A 288 17.36 20.56 18.96
C LEU A 288 18.58 20.69 19.86
N GLY A 289 18.55 21.57 20.86
CA GLY A 289 19.66 21.81 21.79
C GLY A 289 20.95 22.27 21.10
N SER A 290 20.86 22.72 19.85
CA SER A 290 21.94 23.38 19.14
C SER A 290 22.12 24.78 19.70
N PRO A 291 23.33 25.38 19.62
CA PRO A 291 23.50 26.80 19.90
C PRO A 291 22.51 27.71 19.13
N LEU A 292 22.03 27.22 17.98
CA LEU A 292 21.08 27.90 17.10
C LEU A 292 19.61 27.63 17.48
N ASN A 293 19.34 26.70 18.40
CA ASN A 293 18.02 26.22 18.82
C ASN A 293 18.04 25.90 20.34
N PRO A 294 17.88 26.91 21.22
CA PRO A 294 18.07 26.77 22.66
C PRO A 294 16.88 26.10 23.36
N THR A 295 16.54 24.87 22.96
CA THR A 295 15.74 23.97 23.80
C THR A 295 16.60 23.37 24.90
N SER A 296 16.01 22.97 26.04
CA SER A 296 16.78 22.30 27.09
C SER A 296 17.43 21.01 26.57
N ASP A 297 18.66 20.74 27.01
CA ASP A 297 19.39 19.52 26.64
C ASP A 297 18.63 18.26 27.06
N ASP A 298 17.97 18.27 28.22
CA ASP A 298 17.13 17.16 28.70
C ASP A 298 15.99 16.83 27.73
N PHE A 299 15.37 17.86 27.14
CA PHE A 299 14.31 17.67 26.15
C PHE A 299 14.86 17.10 24.85
N ALA A 300 15.99 17.63 24.37
CA ALA A 300 16.64 17.16 23.15
C ALA A 300 17.12 15.70 23.30
N GLU A 301 17.73 15.33 24.43
CA GLU A 301 18.16 13.97 24.71
C GLU A 301 16.98 13.01 24.89
N LYS A 302 15.88 13.43 25.53
CA LYS A 302 14.66 12.62 25.63
C LYS A 302 14.12 12.28 24.24
N LEU A 303 13.98 13.28 23.36
CA LEU A 303 13.51 13.05 22.00
C LEU A 303 14.49 12.23 21.16
N ALA A 304 15.80 12.39 21.38
CA ALA A 304 16.80 11.55 20.75
C ALA A 304 16.64 10.09 21.18
N GLY A 305 16.38 9.82 22.47
CA GLY A 305 16.07 8.49 22.98
C GLY A 305 14.86 7.85 22.29
N HIS A 306 13.75 8.59 22.18
CA HIS A 306 12.57 8.15 21.42
C HIS A 306 12.91 7.87 19.94
N ALA A 307 13.69 8.73 19.30
CA ALA A 307 14.07 8.56 17.89
C ALA A 307 14.94 7.32 17.66
N VAL A 308 15.91 7.05 18.55
CA VAL A 308 16.73 5.82 18.50
C VAL A 308 15.86 4.58 18.69
N ALA A 309 15.00 4.58 19.72
CA ALA A 309 14.09 3.45 19.99
C ALA A 309 13.10 3.20 18.83
N ALA A 310 12.62 4.26 18.18
CA ALA A 310 11.78 4.15 17.00
C ALA A 310 12.53 3.48 15.83
N TRP A 311 13.77 3.90 15.55
CA TRP A 311 14.61 3.28 14.51
C TRP A 311 14.92 1.81 14.81
N ASP A 312 15.34 1.48 16.03
CA ASP A 312 15.63 0.10 16.44
C ASP A 312 14.44 -0.82 16.18
N ASN A 313 13.23 -0.36 16.54
CA ASN A 313 12.00 -1.11 16.29
C ASN A 313 11.64 -1.17 14.79
N LEU A 314 11.88 -0.12 14.00
CA LEU A 314 11.67 -0.19 12.54
C LEU A 314 12.63 -1.18 11.87
N HIS A 315 13.90 -1.21 12.28
CA HIS A 315 14.87 -2.19 11.77
C HIS A 315 14.46 -3.63 12.13
N ALA A 316 14.10 -3.87 13.39
CA ALA A 316 13.60 -5.17 13.84
C ALA A 316 12.30 -5.59 13.11
N ALA A 317 11.40 -4.63 12.85
CA ALA A 317 10.20 -4.86 12.06
C ALA A 317 10.55 -5.28 10.62
N VAL A 318 11.52 -4.63 9.97
CA VAL A 318 11.96 -5.01 8.62
C VAL A 318 12.54 -6.41 8.56
N ASP A 319 13.30 -6.83 9.57
CA ASP A 319 13.79 -8.20 9.63
C ASP A 319 12.65 -9.22 9.69
N CYS A 320 11.65 -8.96 10.53
CA CYS A 320 10.45 -9.78 10.64
C CYS A 320 9.64 -9.79 9.33
N LYS A 321 9.57 -8.65 8.64
CA LYS A 321 8.92 -8.50 7.33
C LYS A 321 9.63 -9.34 6.26
N ILE A 322 10.96 -9.31 6.21
CA ILE A 322 11.77 -10.12 5.29
C ILE A 322 11.59 -11.61 5.60
N GLU A 323 11.60 -12.00 6.87
CA GLU A 323 11.36 -13.37 7.31
C GLU A 323 9.97 -13.88 6.88
N ALA A 324 8.92 -13.10 7.13
CA ALA A 324 7.55 -13.44 6.74
C ALA A 324 7.43 -13.65 5.22
N VAL A 325 8.05 -12.77 4.42
CA VAL A 325 8.06 -12.87 2.95
C VAL A 325 8.83 -14.09 2.46
N LYS A 326 9.96 -14.44 3.07
CA LYS A 326 10.70 -15.66 2.73
C LYS A 326 9.86 -16.91 3.02
N LEU A 327 9.21 -16.95 4.18
CA LEU A 327 8.31 -18.04 4.56
C LEU A 327 7.12 -18.14 3.60
N LEU A 328 6.55 -17.02 3.15
CA LEU A 328 5.51 -17.00 2.12
C LEU A 328 5.99 -17.67 0.82
N GLY A 329 7.20 -17.35 0.36
CA GLY A 329 7.78 -17.92 -0.86
C GLY A 329 8.09 -19.42 -0.78
N THR A 330 8.23 -19.98 0.43
CA THR A 330 8.50 -21.42 0.65
C THR A 330 7.34 -22.15 1.31
N ASP A 331 6.12 -21.60 1.28
CA ASP A 331 4.93 -22.16 1.91
C ASP A 331 5.04 -22.43 3.43
N GLY A 332 5.97 -21.74 4.12
CA GLY A 332 6.20 -21.83 5.55
C GLY A 332 5.20 -21.03 6.40
N ASN A 333 5.20 -21.28 7.72
CA ASN A 333 4.32 -20.58 8.66
C ASN A 333 4.87 -19.18 9.02
N PHE A 334 4.32 -18.14 8.41
CA PHE A 334 4.69 -16.74 8.63
C PHE A 334 4.01 -16.07 9.84
N THR A 335 3.11 -16.75 10.55
CA THR A 335 2.24 -16.12 11.58
C THR A 335 3.04 -15.48 12.72
N SER A 336 4.08 -16.17 13.21
CA SER A 336 4.95 -15.64 14.27
C SER A 336 5.75 -14.42 13.80
N ALA A 337 6.25 -14.45 12.56
CA ALA A 337 6.97 -13.33 11.97
C ALA A 337 6.06 -12.10 11.79
N LEU A 338 4.81 -12.29 11.33
CA LEU A 338 3.84 -11.20 11.24
C LEU A 338 3.44 -10.63 12.60
N ALA A 339 3.32 -11.46 13.64
CA ALA A 339 3.03 -11.00 14.99
C ALA A 339 4.16 -10.13 15.56
N ARG A 340 5.43 -10.57 15.42
CA ARG A 340 6.61 -9.78 15.82
C ARG A 340 6.73 -8.50 14.99
N PHE A 341 6.46 -8.57 13.68
CA PHE A 341 6.42 -7.39 12.81
C PHE A 341 5.42 -6.34 13.30
N ALA A 342 4.20 -6.76 13.65
CA ALA A 342 3.17 -5.89 14.20
C ALA A 342 3.60 -5.28 15.55
N GLU A 343 4.17 -6.09 16.44
CA GLU A 343 4.64 -5.65 17.76
C GLU A 343 5.71 -4.55 17.64
N HIS A 344 6.75 -4.80 16.84
CA HIS A 344 7.82 -3.83 16.61
C HIS A 344 7.30 -2.57 15.91
N THR A 345 6.41 -2.71 14.92
CA THR A 345 5.80 -1.55 14.26
C THR A 345 4.97 -0.70 15.23
N GLN A 346 4.22 -1.32 16.14
CA GLN A 346 3.44 -0.59 17.15
C GLN A 346 4.35 0.12 18.16
N LYS A 347 5.44 -0.53 18.60
CA LYS A 347 6.44 0.11 19.46
C LYS A 347 7.05 1.33 18.78
N ALA A 348 7.47 1.19 17.51
CA ALA A 348 7.98 2.32 16.72
C ALA A 348 6.95 3.46 16.60
N GLU A 349 5.66 3.14 16.40
CA GLU A 349 4.60 4.16 16.35
C GLU A 349 4.47 4.93 17.67
N ASN A 350 4.56 4.23 18.81
CA ASN A 350 4.45 4.87 20.12
C ASN A 350 5.61 5.84 20.36
N GLU A 351 6.84 5.43 20.06
CA GLU A 351 8.02 6.30 20.14
C GLU A 351 7.90 7.49 19.18
N PHE A 352 7.44 7.24 17.95
CA PHE A 352 7.24 8.29 16.95
C PHE A 352 6.20 9.33 17.37
N LYS A 353 5.11 8.91 18.02
CA LYS A 353 4.04 9.82 18.49
C LYS A 353 4.57 10.85 19.48
N GLU A 354 5.49 10.49 20.37
CA GLU A 354 6.12 11.43 21.30
C GLU A 354 6.89 12.53 20.55
N ILE A 355 7.63 12.14 19.51
CA ILE A 355 8.39 13.06 18.65
C ILE A 355 7.44 13.97 17.85
N GLU A 356 6.38 13.40 17.28
CA GLU A 356 5.38 14.13 16.49
C GLU A 356 4.61 15.16 17.34
N GLN A 357 4.20 14.78 18.56
CA GLN A 357 3.52 15.67 19.49
C GLN A 357 4.43 16.81 19.95
N ALA A 358 5.70 16.53 20.24
CA ALA A 358 6.68 17.54 20.59
C ALA A 358 6.86 18.56 19.47
N ARG A 359 6.96 18.09 18.22
CA ARG A 359 7.04 18.95 17.03
C ARG A 359 5.78 19.79 16.84
N GLN A 360 4.59 19.21 16.99
CA GLN A 360 3.33 19.96 16.90
C GLN A 360 3.29 21.08 17.93
N LYS A 361 3.63 20.80 19.20
CA LYS A 361 3.69 21.83 20.26
C LYS A 361 4.65 22.97 19.90
N GLN A 362 5.83 22.65 19.34
CA GLN A 362 6.77 23.67 18.89
C GLN A 362 6.20 24.50 17.73
N LEU A 363 5.53 23.87 16.75
CA LEU A 363 4.91 24.57 15.63
C LEU A 363 3.78 25.52 16.09
N TYR A 364 2.94 25.08 17.03
CA TYR A 364 1.91 25.93 17.64
C TYR A 364 2.53 27.12 18.37
N SER A 365 3.52 26.88 19.23
CA SER A 365 4.21 27.95 19.95
C SER A 365 4.86 28.97 19.03
N LEU A 366 5.41 28.54 17.89
CA LEU A 366 5.99 29.45 16.89
C LEU A 366 4.92 30.25 16.13
N SER A 367 3.75 29.65 15.89
CA SER A 367 2.65 30.34 15.20
C SER A 367 1.97 31.42 16.05
N GLU A 368 2.12 31.37 17.38
CA GLU A 368 1.57 32.33 18.34
C GLU A 368 2.62 33.31 18.88
N SER A 369 3.89 33.16 18.50
CA SER A 369 4.98 33.97 19.01
C SER A 369 5.17 35.25 18.20
N ASP A 370 5.15 36.40 18.87
CA ASP A 370 5.57 37.71 18.35
C ASP A 370 7.10 37.95 18.50
N ILE A 371 7.86 36.92 18.89
CA ILE A 371 9.23 37.09 19.37
C ILE A 371 10.22 37.13 18.19
N PHE A 372 10.71 38.34 17.92
CA PHE A 372 11.86 38.65 17.06
C PHE A 372 13.06 37.71 17.31
N GLY A 373 13.65 37.16 16.24
CA GLY A 373 14.94 36.44 16.28
C GLY A 373 14.88 34.90 16.32
N GLN A 374 13.72 34.29 16.09
CA GLN A 374 13.55 32.83 16.07
C GLN A 374 13.71 32.18 14.68
N ASP A 375 14.31 32.88 13.72
CA ASP A 375 14.52 32.42 12.33
C ASP A 375 15.04 30.99 12.21
N LEU A 376 15.97 30.61 13.08
CA LEU A 376 16.60 29.30 13.10
C LEU A 376 15.66 28.20 13.62
N LEU A 377 14.81 28.51 14.61
CA LEU A 377 13.78 27.61 15.12
C LEU A 377 12.71 27.37 14.05
N ILE A 378 12.33 28.42 13.32
CA ILE A 378 11.41 28.37 12.19
C ILE A 378 12.00 27.49 11.08
N ASP A 379 13.26 27.73 10.68
CA ASP A 379 13.89 26.92 9.64
C ASP A 379 14.00 25.44 10.03
N ASP A 380 14.19 25.12 11.31
CA ASP A 380 14.28 23.76 11.81
C ASP A 380 12.94 23.03 11.86
N VAL A 381 11.86 23.67 12.35
CA VAL A 381 10.53 23.04 12.40
C VAL A 381 9.94 22.84 10.99
N LEU A 382 10.34 23.68 10.04
CA LEU A 382 9.96 23.61 8.63
C LEU A 382 10.74 22.56 7.84
N LEU A 383 11.76 21.90 8.41
CA LEU A 383 12.47 20.76 7.78
C LEU A 383 11.60 19.52 7.62
N ILE A 384 10.44 19.48 8.27
CA ILE A 384 9.47 18.40 8.11
C ILE A 384 8.43 18.85 7.08
N PRO A 385 8.36 18.18 5.91
CA PRO A 385 7.56 18.62 4.76
C PRO A 385 6.04 18.51 4.98
N GLY A 386 5.59 17.61 5.85
CA GLY A 386 4.17 17.37 6.14
C GLY A 386 3.65 18.05 7.42
N GLY A 387 2.32 18.11 7.59
CA GLY A 387 1.66 18.59 8.81
C GLY A 387 0.40 19.41 8.53
N ASN A 388 -0.05 20.15 9.55
CA ASN A 388 -1.13 21.12 9.42
C ASN A 388 -0.66 22.28 8.53
N ILE A 389 -1.22 22.37 7.31
CA ILE A 389 -0.83 23.34 6.29
C ILE A 389 -1.09 24.76 6.79
N ASP A 390 -2.21 25.02 7.46
CA ASP A 390 -2.56 26.35 7.96
C ASP A 390 -1.60 26.84 9.03
N LEU A 391 -1.13 25.95 9.92
CA LEU A 391 -0.10 26.28 10.90
C LEU A 391 1.26 26.53 10.24
N ARG A 392 1.63 25.69 9.25
CA ARG A 392 2.87 25.89 8.50
C ARG A 392 2.87 27.24 7.78
N MET A 393 1.76 27.58 7.11
CA MET A 393 1.63 28.84 6.38
C MET A 393 1.67 30.04 7.33
N ARG A 394 0.98 29.98 8.48
CA ARG A 394 1.09 31.01 9.52
C ARG A 394 2.53 31.25 9.97
N VAL A 395 3.29 30.18 10.26
CA VAL A 395 4.71 30.29 10.64
C VAL A 395 5.56 30.92 9.53
N ILE A 396 5.26 30.62 8.26
CA ILE A 396 5.93 31.24 7.11
C ILE A 396 5.58 32.73 7.00
N GLU A 397 4.31 33.10 7.22
CA GLU A 397 3.81 34.47 7.13
C GLU A 397 4.33 35.38 8.25
N THR A 398 4.43 34.87 9.49
CA THR A 398 5.04 35.58 10.62
C THR A 398 6.43 36.11 10.25
N ARG A 399 7.24 35.31 9.55
CA ARG A 399 8.58 35.67 9.08
C ARG A 399 8.59 36.67 7.92
N ALA A 400 7.58 36.65 7.05
CA ALA A 400 7.52 37.53 5.88
C ALA A 400 7.24 38.99 6.25
N GLN A 401 6.47 39.23 7.32
CA GLN A 401 6.16 40.57 7.84
C GLN A 401 7.41 41.26 8.45
N GLU A 402 8.39 40.49 8.93
CA GLU A 402 9.65 40.99 9.50
C GLU A 402 10.59 41.60 8.43
N LYS A 403 10.67 41.02 7.23
CA LYS A 403 11.55 41.54 6.15
C LYS A 403 11.13 42.90 5.61
N VAL A 404 9.86 43.28 5.76
CA VAL A 404 9.33 44.58 5.32
C VAL A 404 9.64 45.68 6.35
N SER A 405 9.92 45.32 7.61
CA SER A 405 10.11 46.25 8.73
C SER A 405 11.58 46.45 9.15
N PHE A 406 12.50 45.55 8.77
CA PHE A 406 13.91 45.64 9.18
C PHE A 406 14.80 46.34 8.13
N LYS A 407 15.02 47.66 8.29
CA LYS A 407 16.19 48.36 7.71
C LYS A 407 17.30 48.38 8.76
N GLY A 408 18.16 47.37 8.80
CA GLY A 408 19.18 47.23 9.85
C GLY A 408 20.49 46.60 9.38
N THR A 409 21.58 47.19 9.85
CA THR A 409 23.01 47.01 9.59
C THR A 409 23.51 45.55 9.55
N PRO A 410 24.56 45.25 8.74
CA PRO A 410 25.10 43.90 8.61
C PRO A 410 25.73 43.45 9.94
N VAL A 411 25.15 42.43 10.54
CA VAL A 411 25.73 41.76 11.71
C VAL A 411 27.02 41.07 11.26
N SER A 412 28.14 41.43 11.89
CA SER A 412 29.43 40.78 11.66
C SER A 412 29.31 39.29 12.00
N GLN A 413 29.41 38.42 10.99
CA GLN A 413 29.34 36.96 11.15
C GLN A 413 30.45 36.42 12.07
N ASN A 414 31.55 37.14 12.23
CA ASN A 414 32.74 36.65 12.94
C ASN A 414 32.62 36.67 14.48
N SER A 415 31.72 37.46 15.07
CA SER A 415 31.56 37.52 16.54
C SER A 415 30.53 36.51 17.09
N PHE A 416 29.62 36.01 16.25
CA PHE A 416 28.54 35.10 16.68
C PHE A 416 29.04 33.67 16.93
N TRP A 417 30.01 33.20 16.14
CA TRP A 417 30.56 31.84 16.24
C TRP A 417 31.69 31.69 17.29
N ALA A 418 32.35 32.79 17.66
CA ALA A 418 33.57 32.76 18.48
C ALA A 418 33.31 32.58 19.99
N ASN A 419 32.13 33.00 20.51
CA ASN A 419 31.93 33.22 21.95
C ASN A 419 31.01 32.21 22.68
N ARG A 420 30.75 31.01 22.14
CA ARG A 420 29.91 30.00 22.83
C ARG A 420 30.67 28.78 23.37
N PRO A 421 30.26 28.20 24.53
CA PRO A 421 31.03 27.18 25.24
C PRO A 421 31.23 25.91 24.43
N ALA A 422 32.42 25.31 24.52
CA ALA A 422 32.75 24.04 23.86
C ALA A 422 31.82 22.86 24.26
N LEU A 423 31.23 22.90 25.47
CA LEU A 423 30.32 21.87 25.99
C LEU A 423 29.00 21.76 25.21
N GLU A 424 28.38 22.88 24.81
CA GLU A 424 27.11 22.87 24.05
C GLU A 424 27.30 22.27 22.64
N ARG A 425 28.48 22.49 22.03
CA ARG A 425 28.85 21.88 20.74
C ARG A 425 29.06 20.38 20.86
N ALA A 426 29.56 19.94 22.02
CA ALA A 426 29.77 18.52 22.30
C ALA A 426 28.42 17.79 22.43
N GLY A 427 27.49 18.26 23.27
CA GLY A 427 26.17 17.62 23.44
C GLY A 427 25.43 17.37 22.11
N ASN A 428 25.43 18.37 21.22
CA ASN A 428 24.82 18.25 19.90
C ASN A 428 25.53 17.26 18.96
N THR A 429 26.86 17.18 19.04
CA THR A 429 27.65 16.26 18.21
C THR A 429 27.39 14.80 18.59
N GLU A 430 27.32 14.50 19.90
CA GLU A 430 26.98 13.17 20.41
C GLU A 430 25.63 12.71 19.87
N ARG A 431 24.61 13.56 20.06
CA ARG A 431 23.24 13.30 19.66
C ARG A 431 23.13 13.09 18.16
N THR A 432 23.72 13.98 17.37
CA THR A 432 23.72 13.86 15.90
C THR A 432 24.39 12.56 15.45
N GLY A 433 25.54 12.20 16.05
CA GLY A 433 26.23 10.94 15.76
C GLY A 433 25.38 9.72 16.10
N LYS A 434 24.81 9.66 17.31
CA LYS A 434 23.90 8.58 17.74
C LYS A 434 22.71 8.42 16.80
N LEU A 435 22.04 9.52 16.45
CA LEU A 435 20.90 9.50 15.55
C LEU A 435 21.27 9.06 14.13
N ALA A 436 22.42 9.52 13.62
CA ALA A 436 22.92 9.11 12.31
C ALA A 436 23.23 7.61 12.23
N ILE A 437 23.79 7.05 13.30
CA ILE A 437 24.06 5.61 13.43
C ILE A 437 22.74 4.82 13.57
N ALA A 438 21.78 5.34 14.35
CA ALA A 438 20.47 4.71 14.54
C ALA A 438 19.65 4.64 13.25
N ILE A 439 19.69 5.66 12.39
CA ILE A 439 19.04 5.63 11.05
C ILE A 439 19.54 4.44 10.20
N ILE A 440 20.83 4.13 10.33
CA ILE A 440 21.44 3.03 9.59
C ILE A 440 20.99 1.69 10.19
N GLY A 441 21.04 1.57 11.52
CA GLY A 441 20.73 0.35 12.26
C GLY A 441 21.90 -0.64 12.28
N SER A 442 22.05 -1.36 13.39
CA SER A 442 23.23 -2.22 13.66
C SER A 442 23.52 -3.24 12.57
N LYS A 443 22.51 -4.00 12.14
CA LYS A 443 22.67 -5.03 11.12
C LYS A 443 23.16 -4.49 9.78
N MET A 444 22.62 -3.36 9.32
CA MET A 444 23.06 -2.74 8.06
C MET A 444 24.42 -2.05 8.21
N PHE A 445 24.71 -1.51 9.40
CA PHE A 445 25.98 -0.83 9.67
C PHE A 445 27.18 -1.77 9.54
N ASP A 446 27.00 -3.03 9.97
CA ASP A 446 28.01 -4.09 9.98
C ASP A 446 27.87 -5.08 8.80
N ASP A 447 27.03 -4.75 7.81
CA ASP A 447 26.75 -5.63 6.68
C ASP A 447 27.89 -5.65 5.66
N GLN A 448 28.76 -6.65 5.76
CA GLN A 448 29.88 -6.85 4.84
C GLN A 448 29.46 -7.12 3.39
N THR A 449 28.20 -7.50 3.14
CA THR A 449 27.67 -7.66 1.78
C THR A 449 27.39 -6.31 1.11
N LEU A 450 27.14 -5.27 1.90
CA LEU A 450 26.92 -3.91 1.41
C LEU A 450 28.24 -3.16 1.27
N ILE A 451 29.14 -3.32 2.25
CA ILE A 451 30.44 -2.65 2.30
C ILE A 451 31.51 -3.64 2.75
N ALA A 452 32.29 -4.15 1.81
CA ALA A 452 33.44 -4.99 2.08
C ALA A 452 34.69 -4.13 2.35
N ASP A 453 34.74 -3.49 3.52
CA ASP A 453 35.92 -2.76 3.98
C ASP A 453 36.20 -3.09 5.45
N ALA A 454 37.21 -3.93 5.67
CA ALA A 454 37.62 -4.38 7.01
C ALA A 454 38.25 -3.27 7.87
N THR A 455 38.51 -2.09 7.29
CA THR A 455 39.04 -0.92 8.02
C THR A 455 37.95 -0.08 8.69
N LEU A 456 36.68 -0.35 8.38
CA LEU A 456 35.55 0.34 8.99
C LEU A 456 35.26 -0.25 10.38
N GLU A 457 35.00 0.65 11.34
CA GLU A 457 34.60 0.29 12.69
C GLU A 457 33.19 -0.29 12.70
N THR A 458 32.93 -1.19 13.65
CA THR A 458 31.59 -1.78 13.84
C THR A 458 30.61 -0.80 14.47
N TYR A 459 29.32 -1.16 14.47
CA TYR A 459 28.26 -0.36 15.10
C TYR A 459 28.59 0.00 16.55
N ASP A 460 28.96 -1.00 17.36
CA ASP A 460 29.26 -0.81 18.78
C ASP A 460 30.52 0.03 18.98
N GLN A 461 31.56 -0.17 18.17
CA GLN A 461 32.78 0.65 18.20
C GLN A 461 32.48 2.11 17.87
N MET A 462 31.62 2.37 16.89
CA MET A 462 31.21 3.72 16.52
C MET A 462 30.35 4.38 17.59
N LEU A 463 29.42 3.63 18.19
CA LEU A 463 28.58 4.13 19.27
C LEU A 463 29.42 4.52 20.50
N GLU A 464 30.40 3.69 20.86
CA GLU A 464 31.33 3.96 21.97
C GLU A 464 32.23 5.17 21.67
N ARG A 465 32.68 5.31 20.41
CA ARG A 465 33.39 6.50 19.94
C ARG A 465 32.55 7.77 20.11
N MET A 466 31.25 7.72 19.83
CA MET A 466 30.34 8.86 20.01
C MET A 466 30.03 9.16 21.47
N LYS A 467 30.09 8.19 22.39
CA LYS A 467 29.96 8.46 23.83
C LYS A 467 31.22 9.08 24.42
N SER A 468 32.39 8.61 23.98
CA SER A 468 33.68 8.96 24.58
C SER A 468 34.30 10.27 24.06
N PHE A 469 33.84 10.86 22.95
CA PHE A 469 34.48 12.09 22.43
C PHE A 469 34.35 13.29 23.39
N LYS A 470 33.32 13.35 24.26
CA LYS A 470 33.20 14.39 25.31
C LYS A 470 34.37 14.41 26.28
N LEU A 471 35.08 13.28 26.42
CA LEU A 471 36.21 13.10 27.34
C LEU A 471 37.56 13.44 26.70
N GLN A 472 37.60 13.74 25.39
CA GLN A 472 38.83 13.96 24.63
C GLN A 472 38.91 15.41 24.10
N LEU A 473 39.47 16.32 24.89
CA LEU A 473 39.55 17.75 24.57
C LEU A 473 40.42 18.09 23.35
N ASP A 474 41.50 17.32 23.09
CA ASP A 474 42.44 17.60 21.99
C ASP A 474 42.25 16.69 20.75
N SER A 475 41.82 15.42 20.93
CA SER A 475 41.58 14.45 19.84
C SER A 475 40.11 14.24 19.47
N GLY A 476 39.18 14.86 20.22
CA GLY A 476 37.74 14.67 20.04
C GLY A 476 37.24 15.10 18.66
N PHE A 477 37.83 16.16 18.09
CA PHE A 477 37.47 16.62 16.74
C PHE A 477 37.84 15.60 15.65
N GLU A 478 39.06 15.04 15.70
CA GLU A 478 39.48 13.98 14.76
C GLU A 478 38.60 12.73 14.88
N SER A 479 38.21 12.37 16.11
CA SER A 479 37.29 11.27 16.39
C SER A 479 35.92 11.49 15.73
N VAL A 480 35.37 12.70 15.84
CA VAL A 480 34.10 13.09 15.21
C VAL A 480 34.21 13.13 13.69
N VAL A 481 35.30 13.66 13.14
CA VAL A 481 35.55 13.67 11.68
C VAL A 481 35.66 12.24 11.15
N LYS A 482 36.39 11.36 11.83
CA LYS A 482 36.51 9.94 11.48
C LYS A 482 35.14 9.25 11.49
N ALA A 483 34.34 9.48 12.53
CA ALA A 483 32.99 8.95 12.64
C ALA A 483 32.08 9.46 11.52
N GLY A 484 32.05 10.78 11.29
CA GLY A 484 31.29 11.39 10.22
C GLY A 484 31.69 10.86 8.84
N ARG A 485 32.98 10.64 8.58
CA ARG A 485 33.47 10.03 7.34
C ARG A 485 32.95 8.61 7.16
N GLN A 486 33.04 7.77 8.20
CA GLN A 486 32.60 6.38 8.12
C GLN A 486 31.07 6.24 7.99
N ILE A 487 30.32 7.09 8.68
CA ILE A 487 28.86 7.19 8.54
C ILE A 487 28.51 7.68 7.13
N GLY A 488 29.21 8.71 6.64
CA GLY A 488 29.02 9.26 5.29
C GLY A 488 29.32 8.23 4.19
N ILE A 489 30.38 7.42 4.32
CA ILE A 489 30.69 6.31 3.40
C ILE A 489 29.51 5.32 3.33
N ARG A 490 28.93 4.95 4.48
CA ARG A 490 27.79 4.04 4.54
C ARG A 490 26.55 4.62 3.85
N PHE A 491 26.20 5.84 4.20
CA PHE A 491 25.10 6.56 3.57
C PHE A 491 25.28 6.72 2.05
N GLY A 492 26.49 7.02 1.59
CA GLY A 492 26.81 7.09 0.16
C GLY A 492 26.68 5.74 -0.56
N ARG A 493 26.96 4.62 0.12
CA ARG A 493 26.79 3.28 -0.46
C ARG A 493 25.32 2.86 -0.57
N PHE A 494 24.45 3.31 0.34
CA PHE A 494 23.08 2.80 0.43
C PHE A 494 22.23 3.03 -0.81
N GLU A 495 22.35 4.19 -1.47
CA GLU A 495 21.64 4.41 -2.73
C GLU A 495 22.03 3.35 -3.77
N LYS A 496 23.35 3.14 -3.96
CA LYS A 496 23.84 2.12 -4.89
C LYS A 496 23.51 0.69 -4.43
N ALA A 497 23.47 0.42 -3.12
CA ALA A 497 23.08 -0.89 -2.61
C ALA A 497 21.61 -1.23 -2.90
N ALA A 498 20.71 -0.25 -2.81
CA ALA A 498 19.31 -0.45 -3.20
C ALA A 498 19.20 -0.74 -4.70
N GLU A 499 19.94 -0.01 -5.55
CA GLU A 499 20.02 -0.26 -6.99
C GLU A 499 20.61 -1.64 -7.31
N ASP A 500 21.72 -2.02 -6.65
CA ASP A 500 22.37 -3.31 -6.80
C ASP A 500 21.37 -4.43 -6.48
N LEU A 501 20.60 -4.33 -5.39
CA LEU A 501 19.55 -5.31 -5.04
C LEU A 501 18.42 -5.38 -6.06
N VAL A 502 17.96 -4.24 -6.58
CA VAL A 502 16.93 -4.23 -7.63
C VAL A 502 17.46 -4.86 -8.92
N SER A 503 18.72 -4.63 -9.27
CA SER A 503 19.34 -5.20 -10.47
C SER A 503 19.44 -6.74 -10.43
N LEU A 504 19.39 -7.34 -9.24
CA LEU A 504 19.36 -8.81 -9.07
C LEU A 504 17.98 -9.41 -9.33
N VAL A 505 16.90 -8.62 -9.28
CA VAL A 505 15.51 -9.12 -9.39
C VAL A 505 15.25 -9.90 -10.68
N PRO A 506 15.69 -9.46 -11.89
CA PRO A 506 15.45 -10.22 -13.13
C PRO A 506 16.09 -11.61 -13.14
N ALA A 507 17.19 -11.81 -12.40
CA ALA A 507 17.91 -13.09 -12.32
C ALA A 507 17.55 -13.90 -11.07
N ALA A 508 16.85 -13.31 -10.11
CA ALA A 508 16.46 -13.95 -8.86
C ALA A 508 15.38 -15.01 -9.08
N LYS A 509 15.35 -16.01 -8.20
CA LYS A 509 14.21 -16.93 -8.16
C LYS A 509 12.94 -16.18 -7.74
N PRO A 510 11.75 -16.58 -8.22
CA PRO A 510 10.49 -15.93 -7.84
C PRO A 510 10.29 -15.84 -6.33
N GLN A 511 10.72 -16.86 -5.57
CA GLN A 511 10.62 -16.91 -4.11
C GLN A 511 11.51 -15.87 -3.39
N GLU A 512 12.60 -15.44 -4.03
CA GLU A 512 13.57 -14.50 -3.45
C GLU A 512 13.25 -13.04 -3.81
N THR A 513 12.59 -12.83 -4.96
CA THR A 513 12.28 -11.53 -5.55
C THR A 513 11.65 -10.55 -4.56
N LEU A 514 10.62 -10.99 -3.84
CA LEU A 514 9.91 -10.12 -2.90
C LEU A 514 10.79 -9.73 -1.72
N SER A 515 11.66 -10.63 -1.23
CA SER A 515 12.57 -10.34 -0.13
C SER A 515 13.68 -9.36 -0.52
N LEU A 516 14.19 -9.45 -1.76
CA LEU A 516 15.15 -8.50 -2.33
C LEU A 516 14.53 -7.11 -2.44
N LEU A 517 13.31 -7.02 -2.98
CA LEU A 517 12.60 -5.75 -3.13
C LEU A 517 12.21 -5.12 -1.79
N VAL A 518 11.87 -5.92 -0.76
CA VAL A 518 11.64 -5.40 0.60
C VAL A 518 12.92 -4.81 1.19
N ARG A 519 14.07 -5.48 1.02
CA ARG A 519 15.36 -4.96 1.48
C ARG A 519 15.76 -3.69 0.72
N ALA A 520 15.56 -3.66 -0.60
CA ALA A 520 15.84 -2.49 -1.42
C ALA A 520 14.94 -1.28 -1.06
N ASP A 521 13.63 -1.48 -0.87
CA ASP A 521 12.70 -0.43 -0.41
C ASP A 521 13.10 0.11 0.97
N HIS A 522 13.49 -0.76 1.90
CA HIS A 522 13.97 -0.32 3.22
C HIS A 522 15.24 0.53 3.11
N ILE A 523 16.25 0.06 2.37
CA ILE A 523 17.49 0.82 2.13
C ILE A 523 17.19 2.14 1.42
N GLY A 524 16.28 2.16 0.45
CA GLY A 524 15.87 3.38 -0.25
C GLY A 524 15.25 4.41 0.71
N ARG A 525 14.41 3.96 1.64
CA ARG A 525 13.79 4.83 2.67
C ARG A 525 14.82 5.36 3.67
N THR A 526 15.86 4.59 4.02
CA THR A 526 16.94 5.05 4.91
C THR A 526 18.00 5.89 4.20
N ALA A 527 18.25 5.68 2.90
CA ALA A 527 19.24 6.41 2.11
C ALA A 527 18.82 7.85 1.77
N GLY A 528 17.53 8.18 1.92
CA GLY A 528 16.93 9.45 1.56
C GLY A 528 17.53 10.71 2.20
N PHE A 529 18.54 10.60 3.08
CA PHE A 529 19.26 11.71 3.68
C PHE A 529 20.25 12.42 2.75
N THR A 530 20.78 11.76 1.72
CA THR A 530 22.06 12.20 1.14
C THR A 530 21.97 13.09 -0.08
N ASN A 531 21.00 12.94 -1.00
CA ASN A 531 20.99 13.74 -2.23
C ASN A 531 19.60 14.21 -2.73
N PHE A 532 19.64 15.34 -3.47
CA PHE A 532 18.55 15.90 -4.29
C PHE A 532 18.57 15.36 -5.73
N VAL A 533 19.72 14.83 -6.17
CA VAL A 533 19.96 14.52 -7.58
C VAL A 533 20.11 13.03 -7.75
N ALA A 534 19.13 12.45 -8.42
CA ALA A 534 19.22 11.12 -8.99
C ALA A 534 18.37 11.10 -10.26
N GLU A 535 19.03 11.41 -11.39
CA GLU A 535 18.51 11.08 -12.71
C GLU A 535 18.26 9.57 -12.77
N SER A 536 17.04 9.20 -13.19
CA SER A 536 16.65 7.85 -13.63
C SER A 536 16.99 6.65 -12.72
N LYS A 537 16.74 6.71 -11.41
CA LYS A 537 16.92 5.53 -10.54
C LYS A 537 15.73 4.56 -10.57
N LEU A 538 16.02 3.27 -10.44
CA LEU A 538 15.06 2.18 -10.27
C LEU A 538 14.25 2.40 -8.98
N GLU A 539 12.94 2.58 -9.13
CA GLU A 539 11.99 2.88 -8.05
C GLU A 539 11.62 1.58 -7.30
N ALA A 540 12.46 1.18 -6.33
CA ALA A 540 12.31 -0.07 -5.58
C ALA A 540 10.93 -0.23 -4.94
N GLY A 541 10.36 0.83 -4.37
CA GLY A 541 9.01 0.83 -3.80
C GLY A 541 7.90 0.59 -4.82
N ILE A 542 8.04 1.12 -6.04
CA ILE A 542 7.10 0.88 -7.15
C ILE A 542 7.20 -0.55 -7.65
N LEU A 543 8.42 -1.07 -7.81
CA LEU A 543 8.64 -2.48 -8.17
C LEU A 543 8.14 -3.44 -7.08
N LEU A 544 8.34 -3.09 -5.81
CA LEU A 544 7.83 -3.85 -4.67
C LEU A 544 6.31 -3.92 -4.71
N ARG A 545 5.62 -2.78 -4.91
CA ARG A 545 4.16 -2.75 -5.10
C ARG A 545 3.75 -3.64 -6.27
N ARG A 546 4.41 -3.52 -7.42
CA ARG A 546 4.10 -4.34 -8.60
C ARG A 546 4.25 -5.83 -8.29
N CYS A 547 5.30 -6.22 -7.58
CA CYS A 547 5.51 -7.60 -7.15
C CYS A 547 4.38 -8.12 -6.24
N TRP A 548 3.92 -7.32 -5.26
CA TRP A 548 2.77 -7.70 -4.43
C TRP A 548 1.50 -7.93 -5.27
N VAL A 549 1.22 -7.01 -6.20
CA VAL A 549 0.05 -7.12 -7.09
C VAL A 549 0.19 -8.31 -8.04
N ASN A 550 1.37 -8.58 -8.58
CA ASN A 550 1.62 -9.75 -9.43
C ASN A 550 1.36 -11.06 -8.67
N ASN A 551 1.81 -11.18 -7.41
CA ASN A 551 1.52 -12.34 -6.56
C ASN A 551 0.00 -12.49 -6.32
N PHE A 552 -0.68 -11.38 -5.99
CA PHE A 552 -2.13 -11.36 -5.86
C PHE A 552 -2.85 -11.79 -7.17
N LEU A 553 -2.37 -11.38 -8.34
CA LEU A 553 -2.99 -11.72 -9.62
C LEU A 553 -2.83 -13.20 -9.99
N VAL A 554 -1.69 -13.83 -9.69
CA VAL A 554 -1.53 -15.28 -9.83
C VAL A 554 -2.54 -16.02 -8.94
N GLN A 555 -2.73 -15.54 -7.72
CA GLN A 555 -3.73 -16.07 -6.80
C GLN A 555 -5.15 -15.92 -7.34
N GLN A 556 -5.52 -14.76 -7.89
CA GLN A 556 -6.82 -14.55 -8.54
C GLN A 556 -7.01 -15.40 -9.80
N ALA A 557 -5.95 -15.64 -10.56
CA ALA A 557 -5.96 -16.54 -11.71
C ALA A 557 -6.30 -17.98 -11.28
N SER A 558 -5.67 -18.46 -10.21
CA SER A 558 -5.96 -19.78 -9.60
C SER A 558 -7.39 -19.87 -9.09
N ARG A 559 -7.91 -18.82 -8.42
CA ARG A 559 -9.33 -18.76 -7.98
C ARG A 559 -10.29 -18.79 -9.17
N SER A 560 -10.02 -18.00 -10.21
CA SER A 560 -10.84 -17.98 -11.42
C SER A 560 -10.91 -19.36 -12.07
N TRP A 561 -9.78 -20.09 -12.07
CA TRP A 561 -9.73 -21.47 -12.53
C TRP A 561 -10.56 -22.42 -11.67
N SER A 562 -10.45 -22.40 -10.33
CA SER A 562 -11.19 -23.34 -9.47
C SER A 562 -12.71 -23.10 -9.49
N GLU A 563 -13.13 -21.86 -9.73
CA GLU A 563 -14.53 -21.44 -9.73
C GLU A 563 -15.29 -21.73 -11.02
N HIS A 564 -14.69 -22.41 -12.00
CA HIS A 564 -15.32 -22.58 -13.30
C HIS A 564 -16.59 -23.44 -13.26
N LEU A 565 -17.58 -22.97 -14.01
CA LEU A 565 -18.80 -23.69 -14.41
C LEU A 565 -18.97 -23.55 -15.94
N ASP A 566 -20.00 -24.18 -16.50
CA ASP A 566 -20.33 -24.08 -17.93
C ASP A 566 -20.50 -22.64 -18.40
N ASN A 567 -20.04 -22.33 -19.62
CA ASN A 567 -20.22 -21.00 -20.19
C ASN A 567 -21.72 -20.66 -20.29
N ARG A 568 -22.05 -19.38 -20.05
CA ARG A 568 -23.42 -18.87 -20.26
C ARG A 568 -23.82 -18.92 -21.73
N LYS A 569 -22.89 -18.59 -22.63
CA LYS A 569 -23.06 -18.61 -24.10
C LYS A 569 -21.94 -19.46 -24.71
N PRO A 570 -22.21 -20.25 -25.76
CA PRO A 570 -21.15 -20.94 -26.49
C PRO A 570 -20.08 -19.95 -26.94
N ALA A 571 -18.83 -20.23 -26.63
CA ALA A 571 -17.71 -19.35 -26.97
C ALA A 571 -16.44 -20.19 -27.16
N PRO A 572 -15.55 -19.80 -28.08
CA PRO A 572 -14.34 -20.57 -28.39
C PRO A 572 -13.41 -20.73 -27.19
N LEU A 573 -13.36 -19.70 -26.33
CA LEU A 573 -12.64 -19.74 -25.06
C LEU A 573 -13.60 -19.53 -23.88
N PRO A 574 -13.64 -20.46 -22.91
CA PRO A 574 -14.39 -20.30 -21.67
C PRO A 574 -14.06 -19.04 -20.87
N TYR A 575 -15.06 -18.51 -20.16
CA TYR A 575 -14.94 -17.23 -19.45
C TYR A 575 -13.81 -17.26 -18.40
N TYR A 576 -13.71 -18.34 -17.62
CA TYR A 576 -12.71 -18.50 -16.57
C TYR A 576 -11.27 -18.55 -17.13
N LYS A 577 -11.08 -19.13 -18.32
CA LYS A 577 -9.78 -19.15 -19.00
C LYS A 577 -9.36 -17.76 -19.45
N ARG A 578 -10.32 -16.95 -19.94
CA ARG A 578 -10.04 -15.55 -20.26
C ARG A 578 -9.72 -14.74 -19.01
N ALA A 579 -10.50 -14.91 -17.93
CA ALA A 579 -10.23 -14.24 -16.64
C ALA A 579 -8.82 -14.56 -16.14
N MET A 580 -8.48 -15.85 -16.10
CA MET A 580 -7.17 -16.37 -15.73
C MET A 580 -6.08 -15.82 -16.63
N GLY A 581 -6.26 -15.86 -17.96
CA GLY A 581 -5.29 -15.35 -18.93
C GLY A 581 -4.99 -13.86 -18.77
N PHE A 582 -6.02 -13.03 -18.53
CA PHE A 582 -5.82 -11.61 -18.24
C PHE A 582 -5.05 -11.39 -16.94
N ALA A 583 -5.40 -12.10 -15.86
CA ALA A 583 -4.70 -11.99 -14.59
C ALA A 583 -3.23 -12.43 -14.67
N LEU A 584 -2.94 -13.53 -15.36
CA LEU A 584 -1.57 -14.01 -15.58
C LEU A 584 -0.76 -13.10 -16.51
N SER A 585 -1.40 -12.56 -17.57
CA SER A 585 -0.77 -11.56 -18.45
C SER A 585 -0.35 -10.33 -17.66
N ASP A 586 -1.25 -9.79 -16.83
CA ASP A 586 -0.92 -8.67 -15.95
C ASP A 586 0.17 -9.03 -14.93
N ALA A 587 0.11 -10.22 -14.31
CA ALA A 587 1.12 -10.70 -13.38
C ALA A 587 2.51 -10.85 -14.01
N GLY A 588 2.59 -11.08 -15.32
CA GLY A 588 3.83 -11.15 -16.09
C GLY A 588 4.45 -9.78 -16.42
N LYS A 589 3.71 -8.67 -16.26
CA LYS A 589 4.25 -7.32 -16.47
C LYS A 589 5.03 -6.91 -15.21
N GLY A 590 6.32 -7.21 -15.15
CA GLY A 590 7.22 -6.81 -14.05
C GLY A 590 7.95 -7.99 -13.40
N PRO A 591 8.36 -7.88 -12.12
CA PRO A 591 9.03 -8.97 -11.42
C PRO A 591 8.16 -10.23 -11.38
N ALA A 592 8.74 -11.37 -11.73
CA ALA A 592 8.03 -12.65 -11.81
C ALA A 592 7.59 -13.11 -10.40
N PRO A 593 6.28 -13.25 -10.14
CA PRO A 593 5.79 -13.72 -8.85
C PRO A 593 5.87 -15.25 -8.74
N VAL A 594 5.76 -15.77 -7.50
CA VAL A 594 5.68 -17.20 -7.25
C VAL A 594 4.41 -17.77 -7.90
N GLY A 595 4.52 -18.93 -8.56
CA GLY A 595 3.40 -19.63 -9.20
C GLY A 595 2.99 -19.11 -10.58
N LEU A 596 3.66 -18.09 -11.15
CA LEU A 596 3.34 -17.62 -12.50
C LEU A 596 3.54 -18.70 -13.56
N ALA A 597 4.67 -19.42 -13.50
CA ALA A 597 4.98 -20.51 -14.43
C ALA A 597 3.92 -21.62 -14.37
N ASP A 598 3.56 -22.05 -13.15
CA ASP A 598 2.52 -23.07 -12.94
C ASP A 598 1.16 -22.62 -13.46
N GLY A 599 0.82 -21.34 -13.23
CA GLY A 599 -0.40 -20.73 -13.77
C GLY A 599 -0.41 -20.69 -15.30
N LEU A 600 0.70 -20.28 -15.93
CA LEU A 600 0.83 -20.26 -17.39
C LEU A 600 0.77 -21.68 -17.97
N GLU A 601 1.43 -22.65 -17.33
CA GLU A 601 1.36 -24.05 -17.71
C GLU A 601 -0.09 -24.55 -17.62
N GLN A 602 -0.78 -24.29 -16.51
CA GLN A 602 -2.18 -24.63 -16.33
C GLN A 602 -3.09 -23.98 -17.38
N ALA A 603 -2.83 -22.72 -17.75
CA ALA A 603 -3.55 -22.05 -18.84
C ALA A 603 -3.26 -22.69 -20.22
N SER A 604 -2.06 -23.25 -20.40
CA SER A 604 -1.60 -23.86 -21.67
C SER A 604 -2.04 -25.30 -21.91
N ARG A 605 -2.38 -26.07 -20.86
CA ARG A 605 -2.80 -27.50 -20.92
C ARG A 605 -4.12 -27.77 -21.69
N ASN A 606 -4.58 -26.80 -22.49
CA ASN A 606 -5.77 -26.85 -23.33
C ASN A 606 -5.64 -27.63 -24.63
N GLY A 607 -4.47 -28.21 -24.95
CA GLY A 607 -4.34 -29.13 -26.08
C GLY A 607 -4.94 -30.52 -25.78
N ASP A 608 -4.74 -31.03 -24.57
CA ASP A 608 -4.96 -32.46 -24.26
C ASP A 608 -6.09 -32.74 -23.27
N LEU A 609 -6.54 -31.72 -22.53
CA LEU A 609 -7.72 -31.87 -21.70
C LEU A 609 -8.96 -31.61 -22.55
N ASN A 610 -9.55 -32.70 -23.06
CA ASN A 610 -10.99 -32.91 -22.92
C ASN A 610 -11.33 -32.67 -21.44
N LEU A 611 -11.36 -31.40 -21.00
CA LEU A 611 -11.96 -31.03 -19.73
C LEU A 611 -13.38 -31.55 -19.87
N GLN A 612 -13.63 -32.68 -19.22
CA GLN A 612 -14.96 -33.18 -19.03
C GLN A 612 -15.71 -32.02 -18.39
N VAL A 613 -16.48 -31.35 -19.23
CA VAL A 613 -17.24 -30.14 -18.89
C VAL A 613 -17.93 -30.44 -17.57
N MET A 614 -17.63 -29.72 -16.49
CA MET A 614 -18.16 -30.13 -15.18
C MET A 614 -19.62 -29.71 -15.09
N THR A 615 -20.55 -30.68 -15.16
CA THR A 615 -21.97 -30.47 -14.84
C THR A 615 -22.16 -30.64 -13.35
N ILE A 616 -23.28 -30.13 -12.84
CA ILE A 616 -23.71 -30.44 -11.49
C ILE A 616 -24.70 -31.59 -11.57
N SER A 617 -24.45 -32.66 -10.81
CA SER A 617 -25.35 -33.80 -10.69
C SER A 617 -26.60 -33.44 -9.89
N GLU A 618 -27.61 -34.30 -9.90
CA GLU A 618 -28.85 -34.11 -9.12
C GLU A 618 -28.61 -33.91 -7.61
N VAL A 619 -27.49 -34.44 -7.08
CA VAL A 619 -27.06 -34.31 -5.68
C VAL A 619 -26.10 -33.15 -5.44
N GLY A 620 -25.91 -32.25 -6.42
CA GLY A 620 -25.08 -31.06 -6.26
C GLY A 620 -23.58 -31.32 -6.28
N LYS A 621 -23.12 -32.44 -6.87
CA LYS A 621 -21.69 -32.74 -7.05
C LYS A 621 -21.25 -32.36 -8.46
N ARG A 622 -20.08 -31.73 -8.60
CA ARG A 622 -19.46 -31.55 -9.92
C ARG A 622 -19.08 -32.90 -10.49
N VAL A 623 -19.63 -33.21 -11.65
CA VAL A 623 -19.37 -34.44 -12.39
C VAL A 623 -18.94 -34.12 -13.82
N PRO A 624 -18.00 -34.90 -14.37
CA PRO A 624 -17.72 -34.92 -15.80
C PRO A 624 -18.98 -34.98 -16.67
N ARG A 625 -19.15 -34.07 -17.64
CA ARG A 625 -20.20 -34.17 -18.67
C ARG A 625 -19.87 -35.35 -19.57
N THR A 626 -20.72 -36.36 -19.52
CA THR A 626 -20.69 -37.52 -20.40
C THR A 626 -21.74 -37.32 -21.51
N GLY A 627 -21.47 -36.44 -22.49
CA GLY A 627 -22.35 -36.25 -23.63
C GLY A 627 -21.93 -35.11 -24.59
N PRO A 628 -22.33 -35.15 -25.87
CA PRO A 628 -21.99 -34.11 -26.85
C PRO A 628 -22.62 -32.75 -26.51
N PHE A 629 -21.97 -31.67 -26.95
CA PHE A 629 -22.54 -30.32 -26.94
C PHE A 629 -23.78 -30.32 -27.86
N GLN A 630 -24.97 -30.18 -27.29
CA GLN A 630 -26.19 -29.81 -28.03
C GLN A 630 -26.31 -28.30 -28.09
#